data_AF-A0A7G8UYB2-F1
#
_entry.id   AF-A0A7G8UYB2-F1
#
_cell.length_a   1.000
_cell.length_b   1.000
_cell.length_c   1.000
_cell.angle_alpha   90.00
_cell.angle_beta   90.00
_cell.angle_gamma   90.00
#
_symmetry.space_group_name_H-M   'P 1'
#
loop_
_entity.id
_entity.type
_entity.pdbx_description
1 polymer ?
#
loop_
_entity_poly.entity_id
_entity_poly.type
_entity_poly.pdbx_seq_one_letter_code
_entity_poly.pdbx_strand_id
1 'polypeptide(L)'
;MFDFSDSSSAAMARELLLELGYDPVMHHESRMHIHVEGGDLTSALEIAQAHGGQLVEQAHIAEEAVTSSAYALDAITIPAHVVNEDWIDAEGARNRDQDSVMTSEELLPDDGSYNHFSGDVHI
;
A
#
# COMPACT_ATOMS: atom_id res chain seq x y z
N MET A 1 11.15 -10.30 4.72
CA MET A 1 12.60 -10.22 5.04
C MET A 1 13.04 -11.60 5.53
N PHE A 2 14.23 -12.06 5.17
CA PHE A 2 14.79 -13.36 5.57
C PHE A 2 15.94 -13.18 6.56
N ASP A 3 16.02 -14.09 7.52
CA ASP A 3 17.16 -14.23 8.44
C ASP A 3 17.76 -15.62 8.30
N PHE A 4 19.08 -15.69 8.16
CA PHE A 4 19.84 -16.91 7.97
C PHE A 4 20.60 -17.23 9.25
N SER A 5 20.80 -18.53 9.51
CA SER A 5 21.56 -18.98 10.70
C SER A 5 23.04 -18.63 10.65
N ASP A 6 23.59 -18.43 9.45
CA ASP A 6 25.00 -18.12 9.22
C ASP A 6 25.18 -17.29 7.94
N SER A 7 26.29 -16.53 7.88
CA SER A 7 26.57 -15.62 6.76
C SER A 7 26.96 -16.34 5.47
N SER A 8 27.48 -17.57 5.56
CA SER A 8 27.83 -18.38 4.38
C SER A 8 26.56 -18.82 3.65
N SER A 9 25.54 -19.27 4.38
CA SER A 9 24.24 -19.66 3.84
C SER A 9 23.53 -18.49 3.17
N ALA A 10 23.55 -17.31 3.80
CA ALA A 10 23.03 -16.09 3.20
C ALA A 10 23.76 -15.71 1.89
N ALA A 11 25.10 -15.84 1.86
CA ALA A 11 25.90 -15.55 0.67
C ALA A 11 25.60 -16.51 -0.48
N MET A 12 25.47 -17.82 -0.21
CA MET A 12 25.12 -18.81 -1.23
C MET A 12 23.72 -18.56 -1.82
N ALA A 13 22.73 -18.30 -0.97
CA ALA A 13 21.37 -17.97 -1.43
C ALA A 13 21.37 -16.72 -2.31
N ARG A 14 22.12 -15.68 -1.90
CA ARG A 14 22.27 -14.43 -2.65
C ARG A 14 22.90 -14.65 -4.00
N GLU A 15 23.98 -15.42 -4.09
CA GLU A 15 24.66 -15.71 -5.36
C GLU A 15 23.72 -16.39 -6.35
N LEU A 16 22.98 -17.41 -5.91
CA LEU A 16 22.01 -18.10 -6.76
C LEU A 16 20.87 -17.18 -7.21
N LEU A 17 20.35 -16.34 -6.30
CA LEU A 17 19.32 -15.36 -6.64
C LEU A 17 19.81 -14.34 -7.67
N LEU A 18 21.04 -13.84 -7.53
CA LEU A 18 21.67 -12.95 -8.52
C LEU A 18 21.83 -13.64 -9.88
N GLU A 19 22.25 -14.90 -9.89
CA GLU A 19 22.41 -15.70 -11.12
C GLU A 19 21.08 -15.87 -11.87
N LEU A 20 19.98 -16.03 -11.14
CA LEU A 20 18.63 -16.16 -11.70
C LEU A 20 17.98 -14.82 -12.07
N GLY A 21 18.68 -13.71 -11.84
CA GLY A 21 18.23 -12.37 -12.21
C GLY A 21 17.35 -11.66 -11.16
N TYR A 22 17.31 -12.15 -9.93
CA TYR A 22 16.70 -11.43 -8.81
C TYR A 22 17.64 -10.34 -8.28
N ASP A 23 17.08 -9.38 -7.54
CA ASP A 23 17.84 -8.32 -6.86
C ASP A 23 17.78 -8.50 -5.33
N PRO A 24 18.57 -9.42 -4.74
CA PRO A 24 18.67 -9.59 -3.31
C PRO A 24 19.53 -8.51 -2.66
N VAL A 25 18.99 -7.84 -1.64
CA VAL A 25 19.66 -6.80 -0.87
C VAL A 25 19.95 -7.30 0.55
N MET A 26 21.21 -7.16 0.95
CA MET A 26 21.66 -7.51 2.29
C MET A 26 21.53 -6.31 3.22
N HIS A 27 20.90 -6.50 4.39
CA HIS A 27 20.88 -5.49 5.45
C HIS A 27 22.03 -5.67 6.44
N HIS A 28 22.34 -6.91 6.81
CA HIS A 28 23.41 -7.32 7.75
C HIS A 28 24.06 -8.61 7.22
N GLU A 29 25.02 -9.21 7.94
CA GLU A 29 25.70 -10.43 7.48
C GLU A 29 24.77 -11.64 7.29
N SER A 30 23.63 -11.69 7.99
CA SER A 30 22.67 -12.80 7.93
C SER A 30 21.27 -12.42 7.47
N ARG A 31 20.98 -11.13 7.24
CA ARG A 31 19.62 -10.67 6.90
C ARG A 31 19.54 -10.13 5.48
N MET A 32 18.57 -10.64 4.73
CA MET A 32 18.37 -10.37 3.31
C MET A 32 16.91 -10.07 3.00
N HIS A 33 16.63 -9.10 2.13
CA HIS A 33 15.34 -9.00 1.45
C HIS A 33 15.52 -9.18 -0.06
N ILE A 34 14.47 -9.58 -0.75
CA ILE A 34 14.50 -9.88 -2.18
C ILE A 34 13.44 -9.00 -2.83
N HIS A 35 13.84 -8.22 -3.83
CA HIS A 35 12.89 -7.57 -4.73
C HIS A 35 12.55 -8.53 -5.87
N VAL A 36 11.26 -8.77 -6.08
CA VAL A 36 10.77 -9.63 -7.17
C VAL A 36 9.98 -8.75 -8.13
N GLU A 37 10.60 -8.42 -9.27
CA GLU A 37 9.95 -7.69 -10.37
C GLU A 37 9.95 -8.59 -11.61
N GLY A 38 8.77 -9.02 -12.07
CA GLY A 38 8.61 -9.89 -13.24
C GLY A 38 9.11 -11.34 -13.09
N GLY A 39 9.79 -11.69 -11.99
CA GLY A 39 10.24 -13.05 -11.67
C GLY A 39 9.23 -13.85 -10.84
N ASP A 40 9.45 -15.16 -10.72
CA ASP A 40 8.61 -16.02 -9.89
C ASP A 40 8.96 -15.84 -8.40
N LEU A 41 8.00 -15.36 -7.63
CA LEU A 41 8.12 -15.21 -6.19
C LEU A 41 8.32 -16.56 -5.50
N THR A 42 7.64 -17.62 -5.97
CA THR A 42 7.69 -18.94 -5.33
C THR A 42 9.09 -19.50 -5.35
N SER A 43 9.73 -19.49 -6.53
CA SER A 43 11.12 -19.90 -6.70
C SER A 43 12.08 -19.11 -5.78
N ALA A 44 11.91 -17.79 -5.65
CA ALA A 44 12.75 -16.97 -4.77
C ALA A 44 12.60 -17.35 -3.29
N LEU A 45 11.36 -17.63 -2.85
CA LEU A 45 11.09 -18.09 -1.49
C LEU A 45 11.71 -19.47 -1.23
N GLU A 46 11.56 -20.41 -2.16
CA GLU A 46 12.12 -21.76 -2.06
C GLU A 46 13.64 -21.75 -1.97
N ILE A 47 14.31 -20.94 -2.79
CA ILE A 47 15.77 -20.79 -2.75
C ILE A 47 16.20 -20.28 -1.38
N ALA A 48 15.59 -19.19 -0.90
CA ALA A 48 15.94 -18.63 0.40
C ALA A 48 15.78 -19.67 1.53
N GLN A 49 14.68 -20.43 1.52
CA GLN A 49 14.40 -21.47 2.52
C GLN A 49 15.30 -22.69 2.40
N ALA A 50 15.64 -23.13 1.18
CA ALA A 50 16.54 -24.26 0.92
C ALA A 50 17.95 -23.99 1.47
N HIS A 51 18.37 -22.73 1.46
CA HIS A 51 19.60 -22.25 2.08
C HIS A 51 19.43 -21.84 3.55
N GLY A 52 18.35 -22.24 4.23
CA GLY A 52 18.16 -22.03 5.67
C GLY A 52 17.62 -20.66 6.06
N GLY A 53 17.23 -19.83 5.10
CA GLY A 53 16.59 -18.54 5.36
C GLY A 53 15.19 -18.72 5.96
N GLN A 54 14.97 -18.17 7.13
CA GLN A 54 13.66 -18.10 7.79
C GLN A 54 12.99 -16.78 7.44
N LEU A 55 11.73 -16.84 7.01
CA LEU A 55 10.96 -15.63 6.76
C LEU A 55 10.64 -14.97 8.10
N VAL A 56 11.20 -13.79 8.33
CA VAL A 56 10.89 -12.97 9.50
C VAL A 56 9.62 -12.19 9.19
N GLU A 57 8.52 -12.58 9.83
CA GLU A 57 7.32 -11.75 9.89
C GLU A 57 7.70 -10.45 10.58
N GLN A 58 7.63 -9.34 9.84
CA GLN A 58 7.78 -8.02 10.41
C GLN A 58 6.59 -7.82 11.33
N ALA A 59 6.85 -7.74 12.65
CA ALA A 59 5.82 -7.62 13.66
C ALA A 59 4.77 -6.59 13.23
N HIS A 60 3.50 -6.97 13.32
CA HIS A 60 2.35 -6.17 12.94
C HIS A 60 2.53 -4.75 13.49
N ILE A 61 2.82 -3.80 12.62
CA ILE A 61 2.75 -2.39 13.00
C ILE A 61 1.28 -2.20 13.34
N ALA A 62 0.98 -1.81 14.58
CA ALA A 62 -0.39 -1.55 14.98
C ALA A 62 -1.00 -0.58 13.95
N GLU A 63 -2.15 -0.90 13.38
CA GLU A 63 -2.80 -0.09 12.33
C GLU A 63 -2.91 1.39 12.75
N GLU A 64 -3.05 1.63 14.05
CA GLU A 64 -3.06 2.95 14.67
C GLU A 64 -1.78 3.76 14.38
N ALA A 65 -0.59 3.14 14.42
CA ALA A 65 0.68 3.81 14.14
C ALA A 65 0.87 4.11 12.64
N VAL A 66 0.37 3.24 11.75
CA VAL A 66 0.37 3.49 10.30
C VAL A 66 -0.61 4.61 9.95
N THR A 67 -1.80 4.57 10.51
CA THR A 67 -2.85 5.58 10.27
C THR A 67 -2.42 6.94 10.81
N SER A 68 -1.87 6.97 12.03
CA SER A 68 -1.38 8.21 12.65
C SER A 68 -0.24 8.86 11.86
N SER A 69 0.71 8.06 11.34
CA SER A 69 1.80 8.58 10.51
C SER A 69 1.37 9.00 9.10
N ALA A 70 0.44 8.27 8.47
CA ALA A 70 -0.05 8.58 7.13
C ALA A 70 -0.92 9.84 7.10
N TYR A 71 -1.83 9.98 8.06
CA TYR A 71 -2.73 11.13 8.17
C TYR A 71 -2.16 12.26 9.04
N ALA A 72 -0.97 12.05 9.61
CA ALA A 72 -0.34 12.96 10.54
C ALA A 72 -1.39 13.49 11.55
N LEU A 73 -2.10 12.60 12.22
CA LEU A 73 -3.21 12.97 13.11
C LEU A 73 -2.75 13.86 14.29
N ASP A 74 -1.45 13.86 14.59
CA ASP A 74 -0.77 14.75 15.54
C ASP A 74 -0.25 16.06 14.91
N ALA A 75 -0.36 16.23 13.59
CA ALA A 75 0.13 17.40 12.88
C ALA A 75 -0.94 18.50 12.83
N ILE A 76 -0.75 19.42 13.77
CA ILE A 76 -1.26 20.79 13.76
C ILE A 76 -2.77 20.89 13.97
N THR A 77 -3.15 21.31 15.18
CA THR A 77 -4.53 21.71 15.49
C THR A 77 -4.96 22.83 14.54
N ILE A 78 -5.90 22.53 13.64
CA ILE A 78 -6.57 23.56 12.85
C ILE A 78 -7.47 24.34 13.81
N PRO A 79 -7.25 25.65 14.03
CA PRO A 79 -8.10 26.42 14.91
C PRO A 79 -9.52 26.42 14.34
N ALA A 80 -10.51 26.07 15.17
CA ALA A 80 -11.88 26.39 14.84
C ALA A 80 -11.96 27.92 14.68
N HIS A 81 -12.43 28.36 13.52
CA HIS A 81 -12.61 29.77 13.20
C HIS A 81 -13.43 30.45 14.31
N VAL A 82 -12.94 31.56 14.86
CA VAL A 82 -13.76 32.41 15.73
C VAL A 82 -14.64 33.24 14.80
N VAL A 83 -15.94 32.93 14.75
CA VAL A 83 -16.94 33.76 14.07
C VAL A 83 -17.09 35.04 14.89
N ASN A 84 -16.60 36.16 14.37
CA ASN A 84 -17.00 37.47 14.85
C ASN A 84 -18.29 37.87 14.11
N GLU A 85 -19.44 37.78 14.77
CA GLU A 85 -20.74 38.18 14.21
C GLU A 85 -20.90 39.70 14.01
N ASP A 86 -19.87 40.49 14.31
CA ASP A 86 -19.98 41.95 14.44
C ASP A 86 -19.47 42.76 13.22
N TRP A 87 -19.11 42.10 12.10
CA TRP A 87 -18.49 42.79 10.96
C TRP A 87 -19.23 42.52 9.64
N ILE A 88 -20.44 43.06 9.49
CA ILE A 88 -20.96 43.82 8.31
C ILE A 88 -22.49 43.89 8.46
N ASP A 89 -22.97 45.03 8.96
CA ASP A 89 -24.25 45.59 8.51
C ASP A 89 -24.03 46.21 7.12
N ALA A 90 -25.09 46.16 6.31
CA ALA A 90 -25.28 46.73 4.97
C ALA A 90 -24.80 45.90 3.75
N GLU A 91 -25.80 45.25 3.14
CA GLU A 91 -25.97 45.06 1.69
C GLU A 91 -25.28 43.87 1.00
N GLY A 92 -25.97 42.73 1.02
CA GLY A 92 -26.23 41.97 -0.22
C GLY A 92 -25.18 40.96 -0.69
N ALA A 93 -24.88 39.94 0.12
CA ALA A 93 -24.22 38.73 -0.38
C ALA A 93 -25.19 37.92 -1.25
N ARG A 94 -25.18 38.18 -2.57
CA ARG A 94 -25.77 37.28 -3.57
C ARG A 94 -24.74 36.21 -3.90
N ASN A 95 -24.91 35.01 -3.36
CA ASN A 95 -24.18 33.84 -3.82
C ASN A 95 -24.60 33.56 -5.27
N ARG A 96 -23.75 33.89 -6.23
CA ARG A 96 -23.93 33.49 -7.62
C ARG A 96 -23.29 32.12 -7.79
N ASP A 97 -24.00 31.10 -7.34
CA ASP A 97 -23.70 29.72 -7.71
C ASP A 97 -24.10 29.55 -9.17
N GLN A 98 -23.16 29.86 -10.06
CA GLN A 98 -23.24 29.49 -11.46
C GLN A 98 -22.52 28.15 -11.62
N ASP A 99 -22.98 27.15 -10.87
CA ASP A 99 -22.53 25.77 -11.08
C ASP A 99 -23.41 25.13 -12.14
N SER A 100 -22.75 24.53 -13.13
CA SER A 100 -23.40 23.88 -14.26
C SER A 100 -24.25 22.74 -13.73
N VAL A 101 -25.56 22.80 -13.93
CA VAL A 101 -26.47 21.70 -13.62
C VAL A 101 -26.12 20.54 -14.56
N MET A 102 -25.18 19.68 -14.15
CA MET A 102 -24.99 18.36 -14.74
C MET A 102 -26.33 17.65 -14.59
N THR A 103 -26.99 17.33 -15.70
CA THR A 103 -28.28 16.64 -15.68
C THR A 103 -28.09 15.26 -15.07
N SER A 104 -29.05 14.85 -14.24
CA SER A 104 -29.09 13.57 -13.51
C SER A 104 -29.05 12.31 -14.40
N GLU A 105 -28.90 12.47 -15.71
CA GLU A 105 -28.85 11.43 -16.73
C GLU A 105 -27.44 10.82 -16.85
N GLU A 106 -26.37 11.56 -16.53
CA GLU A 106 -24.98 11.04 -16.54
C GLU A 106 -24.64 10.20 -15.30
N LEU A 107 -25.49 10.18 -14.28
CA LEU A 107 -25.29 9.44 -13.03
C LEU A 107 -26.22 8.23 -12.89
N LEU A 108 -26.90 7.81 -13.97
CA LEU A 108 -27.76 6.64 -13.94
C LEU A 108 -26.90 5.36 -13.90
N PRO A 109 -27.18 4.42 -12.97
CA PRO A 109 -26.56 3.11 -12.99
C PRO A 109 -26.85 2.43 -14.33
N ASP A 110 -25.82 1.81 -14.91
CA ASP A 110 -25.97 0.96 -16.10
C ASP A 110 -26.97 -0.18 -15.85
N ASP A 111 -27.54 -0.73 -16.92
CA ASP A 111 -28.66 -1.69 -16.88
C ASP A 111 -28.32 -3.05 -16.24
N GLY A 112 -27.07 -3.23 -15.79
CA GLY A 112 -26.62 -4.40 -15.08
C GLY A 112 -26.38 -5.61 -15.97
N SER A 113 -26.31 -5.42 -17.29
CA SER A 113 -25.98 -6.45 -18.30
C SER A 113 -24.50 -6.87 -18.22
N TYR A 114 -24.09 -7.45 -17.09
CA TYR A 114 -22.77 -8.06 -16.95
C TYR A 114 -22.83 -9.55 -17.27
N ASN A 115 -21.87 -10.03 -18.07
CA ASN A 115 -21.69 -11.45 -18.31
C ASN A 115 -21.28 -12.14 -16.99
N HIS A 116 -22.15 -12.97 -16.44
CA HIS A 116 -21.85 -13.78 -15.26
C HIS A 116 -20.92 -14.94 -15.67
N PHE A 117 -19.81 -15.10 -14.97
CA PHE A 117 -18.98 -16.29 -15.09
C PHE A 117 -19.57 -17.40 -14.20
N SER A 118 -19.97 -18.53 -14.80
CA SER A 118 -20.39 -19.71 -14.04
C SER A 118 -19.19 -20.29 -13.29
N GLY A 119 -19.20 -20.17 -11.96
CA GLY A 119 -18.13 -20.60 -11.06
C GLY A 119 -18.09 -22.11 -10.82
N ASP A 120 -18.17 -22.92 -11.87
CA ASP A 120 -18.04 -24.38 -11.74
C ASP A 120 -16.60 -24.81 -12.01
N VAL A 121 -15.87 -25.10 -10.92
CA VAL A 121 -14.53 -25.66 -10.97
C VAL A 121 -14.66 -27.18 -10.98
N HIS A 122 -14.46 -27.79 -12.14
CA HIS A 122 -14.29 -29.23 -12.24
C HIS A 122 -12.86 -29.58 -11.82
N ILE A 123 -12.71 -30.36 -10.75
CA ILE A 123 -11.43 -30.95 -10.30
C ILE A 123 -11.20 -32.34 -10.91
#